data_AF-A0A7J4LKF7-F1
#
_entry.id   AF-A0A7J4LKF7-F1
#
_cell.length_a   1.000
_cell.length_b   1.000
_cell.length_c   1.000
_cell.angle_alpha   90.00
_cell.angle_beta   90.00
_cell.angle_gamma   90.00
#
_symmetry.space_group_name_H-M   'P 1'
#
loop_
_entity.id
_entity.type
_entity.pdbx_description
1 polymer ?
#
loop_
_entity_poly.entity_id
_entity_poly.type
_entity_poly.pdbx_seq_one_letter_code
_entity_poly.pdbx_strand_id
1 'polypeptide(L)'
;MAESTFRGMINFLGQIGIYDVVLPFLLVFTIVFAVLEKTKILGVEKFQGEVYTKKQLNAITAFVIAFLVIASTRLVSLINEALANTVILLILSVMFLLLIGSFYREGEDVFLQGGWRTFFTWMMFVSIILIFLHAVRTKDNQSWLEWFWGFIRGNWKNEWVASLIFVVVVVVFMYFITKTPERGNGKGNGGGNGNGGGGANH
;
A
#
# COMPACT_ATOMS: atom_id res chain seq x y z
N MET A 1 29.07 26.72 25.59
CA MET A 1 28.17 25.55 25.59
C MET A 1 28.89 24.45 24.84
N ALA A 2 29.33 23.40 25.52
CA ALA A 2 29.96 22.26 24.85
C ALA A 2 28.89 21.64 23.94
N GLU A 3 29.11 21.64 22.63
CA GLU A 3 28.39 20.70 21.78
C GLU A 3 28.55 19.32 22.42
N SER A 4 27.43 18.64 22.67
CA SER A 4 27.46 17.27 23.15
C SER A 4 28.43 16.47 22.26
N THR A 5 29.46 15.86 22.83
CA THR A 5 30.47 15.06 22.12
C THR A 5 29.82 14.04 21.18
N PHE A 6 28.61 13.57 21.53
CA PHE A 6 27.78 12.71 20.71
C PHE A 6 27.26 13.38 19.43
N ARG A 7 26.79 14.63 19.50
CA ARG A 7 26.37 15.40 18.31
C ARG A 7 27.57 15.68 17.40
N GLY A 8 28.73 16.01 17.98
CA GLY A 8 29.98 16.17 17.24
C GLY A 8 30.40 14.91 16.47
N MET A 9 30.29 13.74 17.12
CA MET A 9 30.54 12.44 16.48
C MET A 9 29.55 12.17 15.34
N ILE A 10 28.25 12.39 15.53
CA ILE A 10 27.24 12.20 14.47
C ILE A 10 27.52 13.11 13.27
N ASN A 11 27.85 14.38 13.51
CA ASN A 11 28.17 15.33 12.47
C ASN A 11 29.44 14.91 11.71
N PHE A 12 30.47 14.42 12.42
CA PHE A 12 31.67 13.87 11.80
C PHE A 12 31.36 12.65 10.93
N LEU A 13 30.55 11.70 11.42
CA LEU A 13 30.08 10.53 10.66
C LEU A 13 29.30 10.94 9.40
N GLY A 14 28.49 12.00 9.50
CA GLY A 14 27.80 12.58 8.35
C GLY A 14 28.77 13.19 7.32
N GLN A 15 29.76 13.97 7.78
CA GLN A 15 30.73 14.63 6.91
C GLN A 15 31.64 13.67 6.15
N ILE A 16 32.03 12.54 6.77
CA ILE A 16 32.80 11.49 6.09
C ILE A 16 31.94 10.63 5.17
N GLY A 17 30.63 10.90 5.06
CA GLY A 17 29.71 10.21 4.18
C GLY A 17 29.34 8.80 4.64
N ILE A 18 29.46 8.48 5.94
CA ILE A 18 29.10 7.14 6.44
C ILE A 18 27.63 6.82 6.14
N TYR A 19 26.72 7.80 6.31
CA TYR A 19 25.30 7.57 6.06
C TYR A 19 24.97 7.47 4.57
N ASP A 20 25.66 8.25 3.73
CA ASP A 20 25.38 8.29 2.30
C ASP A 20 26.05 7.15 1.52
N VAL A 21 27.11 6.54 2.07
CA VAL A 21 27.90 5.50 1.40
C VAL A 21 27.75 4.14 2.07
N VAL A 22 27.91 4.07 3.40
CA VAL A 22 27.97 2.79 4.13
C VAL A 22 26.58 2.21 4.37
N LEU A 23 25.55 3.03 4.64
CA LEU A 23 24.19 2.49 4.80
C LEU A 23 23.66 1.87 3.50
N PRO A 24 23.74 2.53 2.33
CA PRO A 24 23.32 1.93 1.06
C PRO A 24 24.18 0.72 0.69
N PHE A 25 25.48 0.72 1.02
CA PHE A 25 26.36 -0.43 0.86
C PHE A 25 25.83 -1.67 1.56
N LEU A 26 25.62 -1.55 2.87
CA LEU A 26 25.20 -2.68 3.69
C LEU A 26 23.83 -3.17 3.24
N LEU A 27 22.94 -2.27 2.84
CA LEU A 27 21.63 -2.61 2.33
C LEU A 27 21.71 -3.42 1.02
N VAL A 28 22.44 -2.93 0.02
CA VAL A 28 22.60 -3.64 -1.27
C VAL A 28 23.33 -4.96 -1.06
N PHE A 29 24.44 -4.96 -0.32
CA PHE A 29 25.19 -6.16 0.03
C PHE A 29 24.30 -7.21 0.67
N THR A 30 23.51 -6.83 1.69
CA THR A 30 22.65 -7.77 2.43
C THR A 30 21.54 -8.32 1.56
N ILE A 31 20.89 -7.47 0.75
CA ILE A 31 19.80 -7.91 -0.15
C ILE A 31 20.34 -8.88 -1.19
N VAL A 32 21.44 -8.53 -1.87
CA VAL A 32 22.05 -9.38 -2.90
C VAL A 32 22.55 -10.69 -2.30
N PHE A 33 23.23 -10.62 -1.15
CA PHE A 33 23.69 -11.80 -0.44
C PHE A 33 22.52 -12.74 -0.06
N ALA A 34 21.45 -12.19 0.51
CA ALA A 34 20.27 -12.96 0.88
C ALA A 34 19.57 -13.58 -0.34
N VAL A 35 19.50 -12.86 -1.46
CA VAL A 35 18.95 -13.39 -2.71
C VAL A 35 19.81 -14.53 -3.24
N LEU A 36 21.14 -14.40 -3.27
CA LEU A 36 22.05 -15.47 -3.70
C LEU A 36 22.00 -16.68 -2.77
N GLU A 37 21.85 -16.47 -1.45
CA GLU A 37 21.71 -17.55 -0.47
C GLU A 37 20.37 -18.28 -0.60
N LYS A 38 19.26 -17.56 -0.84
CA LYS A 38 17.93 -18.14 -1.02
C LYS A 38 17.78 -18.88 -2.36
N THR A 39 18.37 -18.35 -3.43
CA THR A 39 18.27 -18.93 -4.78
C THR A 39 19.26 -20.06 -5.02
N LYS A 40 20.35 -20.13 -4.24
CA LYS A 40 21.42 -21.13 -4.40
C LYS A 40 22.06 -21.14 -5.79
N ILE A 41 22.03 -20.00 -6.50
CA ILE A 41 22.42 -19.89 -7.91
C ILE A 41 23.91 -20.17 -8.16
N LEU A 42 24.78 -19.87 -7.18
CA LEU A 42 26.22 -20.09 -7.26
C LEU A 42 26.63 -21.51 -6.80
N GLY A 43 25.63 -22.38 -6.62
CA GLY A 43 25.81 -23.77 -6.27
C GLY A 43 25.72 -24.05 -4.78
N VAL A 44 25.75 -25.35 -4.48
CA VAL A 44 25.65 -25.90 -3.14
C VAL A 44 26.81 -26.87 -2.90
N GLU A 45 27.27 -26.95 -1.66
CA GLU A 45 28.24 -27.93 -1.20
C GLU A 45 27.55 -28.92 -0.28
N LYS A 46 27.87 -30.21 -0.47
CA LYS A 46 27.41 -31.27 0.41
C LYS A 46 28.49 -31.50 1.46
N PHE A 47 28.18 -31.21 2.71
CA PHE A 47 29.07 -31.52 3.83
C PHE A 47 28.30 -32.40 4.80
N GLN A 48 28.81 -33.61 5.06
CA GLN A 48 28.20 -34.58 5.98
C GLN A 48 26.72 -34.92 5.68
N GLY A 49 26.34 -34.97 4.39
CA GLY A 49 24.97 -35.31 3.98
C GLY A 49 24.00 -34.13 3.91
N GLU A 50 24.37 -32.98 4.49
CA GLU A 50 23.58 -31.76 4.47
C GLU A 50 24.01 -30.83 3.31
N VAL A 51 23.03 -30.16 2.70
CA VAL A 51 23.23 -29.31 1.52
C VAL A 51 23.36 -27.85 1.95
N TYR A 52 24.58 -27.33 1.95
CA TYR A 52 24.87 -25.93 2.29
C TYR A 52 25.10 -25.08 1.04
N THR A 53 24.81 -23.79 1.09
CA THR A 53 25.20 -22.85 0.04
C THR A 53 26.66 -22.45 0.17
N LYS A 54 27.28 -22.10 -0.96
CA LYS A 54 28.66 -21.55 -0.97
C LYS A 54 28.68 -20.12 -0.42
N LYS A 55 28.54 -19.96 0.90
CA LYS A 55 28.41 -18.65 1.56
C LYS A 55 29.55 -17.69 1.25
N GLN A 56 30.79 -18.18 1.20
CA GLN A 56 31.96 -17.36 0.88
C GLN A 56 31.86 -16.76 -0.53
N LEU A 57 31.46 -17.57 -1.51
CA LEU A 57 31.32 -17.15 -2.91
C LEU A 57 30.14 -16.17 -3.06
N ASN A 58 29.01 -16.44 -2.40
CA ASN A 58 27.87 -15.52 -2.32
C ASN A 58 28.28 -14.17 -1.70
N ALA A 59 29.06 -14.18 -0.62
CA ALA A 59 29.51 -12.97 0.07
C ALA A 59 30.43 -12.12 -0.82
N ILE A 60 31.44 -12.73 -1.45
CA ILE A 60 32.36 -12.01 -2.35
C ILE A 60 31.59 -11.42 -3.54
N THR A 61 30.67 -12.19 -4.13
CA THR A 61 29.86 -11.73 -5.27
C THR A 61 28.96 -10.56 -4.88
N ALA A 62 28.23 -10.67 -3.77
CA ALA A 62 27.37 -9.60 -3.25
C ALA A 62 28.18 -8.35 -2.89
N PHE A 63 29.38 -8.52 -2.34
CA PHE A 63 30.29 -7.42 -2.00
C PHE A 63 30.71 -6.65 -3.26
N VAL A 64 31.17 -7.35 -4.31
CA VAL A 64 31.52 -6.71 -5.59
C VAL A 64 30.33 -5.95 -6.19
N ILE A 65 29.14 -6.56 -6.19
CA ILE A 65 27.92 -5.91 -6.69
C ILE A 65 27.61 -4.65 -5.87
N ALA A 66 27.68 -4.70 -4.55
CA ALA A 66 27.43 -3.55 -3.69
C ALA A 66 28.43 -2.42 -3.94
N PHE A 67 29.72 -2.72 -4.14
CA PHE A 67 30.72 -1.73 -4.53
C PHE A 67 30.44 -1.09 -5.90
N LEU A 68 30.02 -1.88 -6.89
CA LEU A 68 29.65 -1.37 -8.21
C LEU A 68 28.46 -0.41 -8.14
N VAL A 69 27.48 -0.69 -7.27
CA VAL A 69 26.31 0.18 -7.08
C VAL A 69 26.72 1.51 -6.44
N ILE A 70 27.60 1.49 -5.45
CA ILE A 70 28.05 2.70 -4.75
C ILE A 70 28.92 3.60 -5.60
N ALA A 71 29.72 3.01 -6.49
CA ALA A 71 30.55 3.77 -7.42
C ALA A 71 29.73 4.80 -8.22
N SER A 72 28.42 4.56 -8.38
CA SER A 72 27.49 5.54 -8.93
C SER A 72 26.72 6.28 -7.84
N THR A 73 27.18 7.48 -7.50
CA THR A 73 26.48 8.40 -6.58
C THR A 73 25.04 8.68 -7.02
N ARG A 74 24.75 8.65 -8.33
CA ARG A 74 23.40 8.77 -8.89
C ARG A 74 22.51 7.57 -8.54
N LEU A 75 23.02 6.35 -8.66
CA LEU A 75 22.25 5.15 -8.29
C LEU A 75 21.95 5.15 -6.79
N VAL A 76 22.95 5.51 -5.96
CA VAL A 76 22.76 5.60 -4.51
C VAL A 76 21.68 6.64 -4.15
N SER A 77 21.73 7.82 -4.77
CA SER A 77 20.70 8.86 -4.57
C SER A 77 19.30 8.37 -4.96
N LEU A 78 19.16 7.68 -6.10
CA LEU A 78 17.87 7.13 -6.53
C LEU A 78 17.37 6.02 -5.59
N ILE A 79 18.27 5.16 -5.09
CA ILE A 79 17.92 4.12 -4.12
C ILE A 79 17.45 4.76 -2.81
N ASN A 80 18.16 5.77 -2.30
CA ASN A 80 17.79 6.47 -1.07
C ASN A 80 16.44 7.18 -1.20
N GLU A 81 16.20 7.86 -2.33
CA GLU A 81 14.92 8.50 -2.64
C GLU A 81 13.78 7.46 -2.71
N ALA A 82 13.99 6.36 -3.43
CA ALA A 82 13.02 5.28 -3.56
C ALA A 82 12.74 4.57 -2.23
N LEU A 83 13.77 4.32 -1.42
CA LEU A 83 13.65 3.72 -0.09
C LEU A 83 12.90 4.63 0.87
N ALA A 84 13.23 5.92 0.91
CA ALA A 84 12.53 6.88 1.76
C ALA A 84 11.03 6.90 1.44
N ASN A 85 10.69 6.98 0.15
CA ASN A 85 9.30 6.91 -0.30
C ASN A 85 8.65 5.58 0.08
N THR A 86 9.31 4.45 -0.18
CA THR A 86 8.78 3.11 0.16
C THR A 86 8.54 2.93 1.65
N VAL A 87 9.45 3.41 2.50
CA VAL A 87 9.33 3.34 3.97
C VAL A 87 8.17 4.21 4.45
N ILE A 88 8.02 5.42 3.91
CA ILE A 88 6.86 6.28 4.20
C ILE A 88 5.56 5.56 3.84
N LEU A 89 5.52 4.92 2.66
CA LEU A 89 4.36 4.16 2.21
C LEU A 89 4.06 2.95 3.11
N LEU A 90 5.09 2.23 3.54
CA LEU A 90 4.94 1.10 4.46
C LEU A 90 4.40 1.57 5.81
N ILE A 91 5.00 2.60 6.40
CA ILE A 91 4.55 3.17 7.69
C ILE A 91 3.09 3.61 7.57
N LEU A 92 2.73 4.33 6.51
CA LEU A 92 1.36 4.76 6.26
C LEU A 92 0.41 3.57 6.11
N SER A 93 0.80 2.53 5.38
CA SER A 93 0.00 1.29 5.24
C SER A 93 -0.19 0.57 6.58
N VAL A 94 0.84 0.54 7.43
CA VAL A 94 0.74 -0.06 8.77
C VAL A 94 -0.15 0.79 9.67
N MET A 95 0.03 2.10 9.68
CA MET A 95 -0.84 3.03 10.42
C MET A 95 -2.30 2.91 9.97
N PHE A 96 -2.54 2.71 8.67
CA PHE A 96 -3.87 2.43 8.13
C PHE A 96 -4.46 1.12 8.66
N LEU A 97 -3.71 0.01 8.57
CA LEU A 97 -4.13 -1.29 9.09
C LEU A 97 -4.43 -1.23 10.59
N LEU A 98 -3.63 -0.47 11.35
CA LEU A 98 -3.86 -0.23 12.78
C LEU A 98 -5.11 0.59 13.02
N LEU A 99 -5.34 1.65 12.24
CA LEU A 99 -6.51 2.50 12.39
C LEU A 99 -7.79 1.74 12.04
N ILE A 100 -7.81 1.03 10.91
CA ILE A 100 -8.93 0.15 10.55
C ILE A 100 -9.12 -0.93 11.62
N GLY A 101 -8.05 -1.65 11.96
CA GLY A 101 -8.07 -2.70 12.97
C GLY A 101 -8.58 -2.21 14.32
N SER A 102 -8.28 -0.98 14.71
CA SER A 102 -8.78 -0.36 15.95
C SER A 102 -10.30 -0.19 15.97
N PHE A 103 -10.97 -0.14 14.82
CA PHE A 103 -12.43 -0.08 14.75
C PHE A 103 -13.09 -1.46 14.74
N TYR A 104 -12.33 -2.54 14.49
CA TYR A 104 -12.82 -3.91 14.58
C TYR A 104 -12.53 -4.49 15.97
N ARG A 105 -13.56 -4.68 16.79
CA ARG A 105 -13.45 -5.37 18.09
C ARG A 105 -13.66 -6.87 17.88
N GLU A 106 -12.92 -7.72 18.59
CA GLU A 106 -13.17 -9.16 18.61
C GLU A 106 -14.61 -9.43 19.10
N GLY A 107 -15.47 -9.91 18.22
CA GLY A 107 -16.79 -10.45 18.57
C GLY A 107 -18.00 -9.51 18.51
N GLU A 108 -17.84 -8.21 18.19
CA GLU A 108 -18.99 -7.30 17.99
C GLU A 108 -18.86 -6.50 16.69
N ASP A 109 -19.98 -6.38 15.97
CA ASP A 109 -20.11 -5.47 14.84
C ASP A 109 -19.72 -4.04 15.26
N VAL A 110 -18.88 -3.42 14.43
CA VAL A 110 -18.43 -2.03 14.47
C VAL A 110 -19.51 -1.09 15.04
N PHE A 111 -19.13 -0.16 15.93
CA PHE A 111 -20.00 0.80 16.64
C PHE A 111 -20.97 1.65 15.76
N LEU A 112 -20.98 1.49 14.43
CA LEU A 112 -21.80 2.21 13.46
C LEU A 112 -22.63 1.23 12.63
N GLN A 113 -23.96 1.27 12.78
CA GLN A 113 -24.88 0.46 11.99
C GLN A 113 -24.83 0.82 10.48
N GLY A 114 -24.69 -0.23 9.64
CA GLY A 114 -25.07 -0.25 8.23
C GLY A 114 -24.42 0.82 7.34
N GLY A 115 -25.16 1.89 7.04
CA GLY A 115 -24.76 2.93 6.07
C GLY A 115 -23.64 3.84 6.57
N TRP A 116 -23.60 4.13 7.87
CA TRP A 116 -22.55 4.97 8.46
C TRP A 116 -21.20 4.26 8.49
N ARG A 117 -21.17 2.93 8.65
CA ARG A 117 -19.96 2.11 8.49
C ARG A 117 -19.38 2.25 7.09
N THR A 118 -20.22 2.04 6.06
CA THR A 118 -19.78 2.11 4.66
C THR A 118 -19.26 3.51 4.31
N PHE A 119 -19.96 4.56 4.76
CA PHE A 119 -19.50 5.94 4.56
C PHE A 119 -18.17 6.20 5.26
N PHE A 120 -18.02 5.79 6.52
CA PHE A 120 -16.78 6.03 7.28
C PHE A 120 -15.60 5.24 6.72
N THR A 121 -15.79 3.98 6.31
CA THR A 121 -14.76 3.17 5.63
C THR A 121 -14.32 3.80 4.32
N TRP A 122 -15.26 4.27 3.49
CA TRP A 122 -14.94 4.96 2.24
C TRP A 122 -14.25 6.31 2.48
N MET A 123 -14.72 7.10 3.45
CA MET A 123 -14.12 8.39 3.80
C MET A 123 -12.68 8.23 4.29
N MET A 124 -12.41 7.23 5.13
CA MET A 124 -11.06 6.88 5.58
C MET A 124 -10.17 6.42 4.41
N PHE A 125 -10.69 5.54 3.54
CA PHE A 125 -9.95 5.05 2.38
C PHE A 125 -9.58 6.19 1.42
N VAL A 126 -10.53 7.08 1.12
CA VAL A 126 -10.30 8.28 0.29
C VAL A 126 -9.31 9.24 0.96
N SER A 127 -9.45 9.50 2.26
CA SER A 127 -8.53 10.35 3.01
C SER A 127 -7.09 9.84 2.93
N ILE A 128 -6.91 8.52 2.94
CA ILE A 128 -5.58 7.90 2.87
C ILE A 128 -5.02 7.94 1.46
N ILE A 129 -5.84 7.72 0.44
CA ILE A 129 -5.44 7.95 -0.95
C ILE A 129 -5.01 9.41 -1.12
N LEU A 130 -5.73 10.37 -0.55
CA LEU A 130 -5.37 11.78 -0.61
C LEU A 130 -4.05 12.08 0.10
N ILE A 131 -3.84 11.54 1.31
CA ILE A 131 -2.56 11.67 2.03
C ILE A 131 -1.44 11.01 1.25
N PHE A 132 -1.67 9.85 0.63
CA PHE A 132 -0.71 9.15 -0.22
C PHE A 132 -0.33 9.98 -1.46
N LEU A 133 -1.31 10.46 -2.23
CA LEU A 133 -1.11 11.32 -3.40
C LEU A 133 -0.42 12.65 -3.03
N HIS A 134 -0.62 13.14 -1.81
CA HIS A 134 0.05 14.32 -1.30
C HIS A 134 1.48 14.04 -0.79
N ALA A 135 1.69 12.89 -0.14
CA ALA A 135 2.98 12.49 0.44
C ALA A 135 3.99 12.09 -0.64
N VAL A 136 3.55 11.48 -1.74
CA VAL A 136 4.41 11.23 -2.89
C VAL A 136 4.68 12.57 -3.59
N ARG A 137 5.82 13.17 -3.25
CA ARG A 137 6.34 14.34 -3.97
C ARG A 137 7.21 13.88 -5.12
N THR A 138 6.90 14.38 -6.30
CA THR A 138 7.73 14.20 -7.49
C THR A 138 8.93 15.17 -7.42
N LYS A 139 9.99 14.90 -8.19
CA LYS A 139 11.26 15.65 -8.23
C LYS A 139 11.11 17.16 -8.39
N ASP A 140 9.99 17.64 -8.92
CA ASP A 140 9.65 19.06 -9.07
C ASP A 140 9.07 19.73 -7.81
N ASN A 141 9.13 19.03 -6.65
CA ASN A 141 8.54 19.44 -5.37
C ASN A 141 7.01 19.66 -5.43
N GLN A 142 6.36 19.19 -6.51
CA GLN A 142 4.92 19.16 -6.66
C GLN A 142 4.39 17.80 -6.23
N SER A 143 3.31 17.81 -5.44
CA SER A 143 2.61 16.58 -5.09
C SER A 143 1.88 16.00 -6.32
N TRP A 144 1.68 14.68 -6.36
CA TRP A 144 0.83 14.07 -7.39
C TRP A 144 -0.57 14.69 -7.40
N LEU A 145 -1.04 15.15 -6.24
CA LEU A 145 -2.29 15.87 -6.11
C LEU A 145 -2.27 17.22 -6.82
N GLU A 146 -1.19 18.00 -6.71
CA GLU A 146 -1.01 19.26 -7.45
C GLU A 146 -0.90 19.04 -8.96
N TRP A 147 -0.18 18.00 -9.39
CA TRP A 147 -0.10 17.62 -10.79
C TRP A 147 -1.49 17.22 -11.32
N PHE A 148 -2.22 16.36 -10.60
CA PHE A 148 -3.56 15.94 -10.96
C PHE A 148 -4.53 17.12 -10.98
N TRP A 149 -4.46 18.01 -9.99
CA TRP A 149 -5.30 19.21 -9.92
C TRP A 149 -4.94 20.22 -11.01
N GLY A 150 -3.66 20.36 -11.35
CA GLY A 150 -3.18 21.15 -12.49
C GLY A 150 -3.64 20.57 -13.82
N PHE A 151 -3.59 19.24 -13.98
CA PHE A 151 -4.12 18.53 -15.14
C PHE A 151 -5.63 18.71 -15.25
N ILE A 152 -6.40 18.50 -14.17
CA ILE A 152 -7.84 18.73 -14.12
C ILE A 152 -8.15 20.19 -14.49
N ARG A 153 -7.53 21.17 -13.82
CA ARG A 153 -7.79 22.60 -14.04
C ARG A 153 -7.37 23.08 -15.44
N GLY A 154 -6.29 22.53 -15.99
CA GLY A 154 -5.83 22.81 -17.34
C GLY A 154 -6.74 22.19 -18.40
N ASN A 155 -7.19 20.96 -18.17
CA ASN A 155 -8.10 20.26 -19.08
C ASN A 155 -9.57 20.70 -18.92
N TRP A 156 -9.97 21.27 -17.79
CA TRP A 156 -11.31 21.84 -17.61
C TRP A 156 -11.58 23.02 -18.55
N LYS A 157 -10.52 23.72 -18.99
CA LYS A 157 -10.63 24.78 -19.99
C LYS A 157 -10.80 24.26 -21.41
N ASN A 158 -10.60 22.96 -21.64
CA ASN A 158 -10.78 22.37 -22.96
C ASN A 158 -12.27 22.07 -23.19
N GLU A 159 -12.86 22.69 -24.19
CA GLU A 159 -14.28 22.53 -24.56
C GLU A 159 -14.69 21.06 -24.72
N TRP A 160 -13.79 20.21 -25.25
CA TRP A 160 -14.05 18.79 -25.41
C TRP A 160 -14.20 18.04 -24.08
N VAL A 161 -13.40 18.39 -23.06
CA VAL A 161 -13.46 17.76 -21.72
C VAL A 161 -14.73 18.18 -21.00
N ALA A 162 -15.12 19.45 -21.11
CA ALA A 162 -16.38 19.95 -20.58
C ALA A 162 -17.58 19.23 -21.21
N SER A 163 -17.56 19.03 -22.53
CA SER A 163 -18.62 18.29 -23.24
C SER A 163 -18.71 16.82 -22.81
N LEU A 164 -17.56 16.16 -22.61
CA LEU A 164 -17.51 14.76 -22.17
C LEU A 164 -18.02 14.60 -20.73
N ILE A 165 -17.62 15.50 -19.83
CA ILE A 165 -18.11 15.53 -18.44
C ILE A 165 -19.62 15.76 -18.41
N PHE A 166 -20.14 16.68 -19.23
CA PHE A 166 -21.58 16.94 -19.33
C PHE A 166 -22.35 15.68 -19.76
N VAL A 167 -21.88 14.95 -20.77
CA VAL A 167 -22.48 13.69 -21.21
C VAL A 167 -22.46 12.63 -20.11
N VAL A 168 -21.32 12.47 -19.41
CA VAL A 168 -21.21 11.51 -18.29
C VAL A 168 -22.18 11.87 -17.16
N VAL A 169 -22.29 13.15 -16.81
CA VAL A 169 -23.24 13.62 -15.79
C VAL A 169 -24.68 13.30 -16.20
N VAL A 170 -25.06 13.56 -17.45
CA VAL A 170 -26.40 13.24 -17.96
C VAL A 170 -26.67 11.73 -17.89
N VAL A 171 -25.71 10.88 -18.29
CA VAL A 171 -25.86 9.42 -18.24
C VAL A 171 -25.99 8.92 -16.79
N VAL A 172 -25.17 9.43 -15.88
CA VAL A 172 -25.25 9.08 -14.45
C VAL A 172 -26.58 9.53 -13.86
N PHE A 173 -27.05 10.73 -14.22
CA PHE A 173 -28.33 11.26 -13.77
C PHE A 173 -29.50 10.44 -14.31
N MET A 174 -29.46 10.07 -15.60
CA MET A 174 -30.44 9.15 -16.19
C MET A 174 -30.44 7.81 -15.48
N TYR A 175 -29.26 7.23 -15.21
CA TYR A 175 -29.13 5.96 -14.48
C TYR A 175 -29.68 6.05 -13.05
N PHE A 176 -29.40 7.14 -12.35
CA PHE A 176 -29.89 7.35 -10.98
C PHE A 176 -31.42 7.48 -10.94
N ILE A 177 -32.02 8.16 -11.93
CA ILE A 177 -33.48 8.34 -12.04
C ILE A 177 -34.17 7.06 -12.51
N THR A 178 -33.58 6.31 -13.44
CA THR A 178 -34.17 5.06 -13.94
C THR A 178 -34.07 3.90 -12.96
N LYS A 179 -33.27 4.04 -11.89
CA LYS A 179 -33.24 3.08 -10.78
C LYS A 179 -34.55 3.16 -9.99
N THR A 180 -35.57 2.46 -10.50
CA THR A 180 -36.83 2.25 -9.80
C THR A 180 -36.57 1.31 -8.63
N PRO A 181 -37.09 1.57 -7.41
CA PRO A 181 -37.00 0.61 -6.31
C PRO A 181 -37.82 -0.63 -6.67
N GLU A 182 -37.17 -1.77 -6.85
CA GLU A 182 -37.85 -3.05 -7.00
C GLU A 182 -38.68 -3.31 -5.73
N ARG A 183 -40.01 -3.23 -5.87
CA ARG A 183 -40.96 -3.71 -4.87
C ARG A 183 -40.79 -5.22 -4.75
N GLY A 184 -40.30 -5.67 -3.60
CA GLY A 184 -40.12 -7.07 -3.25
C GLY A 184 -41.41 -7.88 -3.46
N ASN A 185 -41.30 -8.91 -4.30
CA ASN A 185 -42.36 -9.86 -4.60
C ASN A 185 -42.46 -10.88 -3.45
N GLY A 186 -43.48 -10.73 -2.61
CA GLY A 186 -43.80 -11.64 -1.50
C GLY A 186 -44.29 -13.00 -2.03
N LYS A 187 -43.43 -14.01 -1.93
CA LYS A 187 -43.78 -15.41 -2.17
C LYS A 187 -44.71 -15.95 -1.06
N GLY A 188 -45.94 -16.27 -1.48
CA GLY A 188 -46.71 -17.49 -1.16
C GLY A 188 -46.79 -17.96 0.29
N ASN A 189 -47.91 -17.62 0.96
CA ASN A 189 -48.37 -18.34 2.15
C ASN A 189 -49.29 -19.49 1.73
N GLY A 190 -49.00 -20.68 2.25
CA GLY A 190 -49.67 -21.94 1.92
C GLY A 190 -51.04 -22.10 2.59
N GLY A 191 -51.87 -22.93 1.97
CA GLY A 191 -53.20 -23.29 2.48
C GLY A 191 -53.70 -24.57 1.81
N GLY A 192 -53.09 -25.71 2.16
CA GLY A 192 -53.51 -27.02 1.69
C GLY A 192 -53.02 -28.09 2.65
N ASN A 193 -53.80 -28.38 3.68
CA ASN A 193 -53.66 -29.62 4.43
C ASN A 193 -55.06 -30.13 4.82
N GLY A 194 -55.56 -31.08 4.03
CA GLY A 194 -56.64 -31.95 4.45
C GLY A 194 -56.03 -33.22 5.03
N ASN A 195 -56.34 -33.56 6.27
CA ASN A 195 -56.58 -34.93 6.71
C ASN A 195 -57.07 -34.93 8.16
N GLY A 196 -58.13 -35.68 8.45
CA GLY A 196 -58.69 -35.77 9.80
C GLY A 196 -60.00 -36.53 9.85
N GLY A 197 -59.99 -37.78 9.37
CA GLY A 197 -61.08 -38.72 9.59
C GLY A 197 -60.97 -39.41 10.96
N GLY A 198 -62.11 -39.50 11.65
CA GLY A 198 -62.61 -40.70 12.35
C GLY A 198 -61.86 -41.26 13.56
N GLY A 199 -62.48 -41.19 14.74
CA GLY A 199 -62.12 -42.00 15.92
C GLY A 199 -62.97 -41.67 17.15
N ALA A 200 -63.75 -42.64 17.61
CA ALA A 200 -64.83 -42.61 18.61
C ALA A 200 -64.47 -42.15 20.04
N ASN A 201 -65.49 -41.66 20.77
CA ASN A 201 -65.87 -42.17 22.11
C ASN A 201 -67.22 -41.57 22.60
N HIS A 202 -68.05 -42.47 23.13
CA HIS A 202 -69.36 -42.35 23.80
C HIS A 202 -70.63 -42.27 22.95
#